data_AF-A0A450XW34-F1
#
_entry.id   AF-A0A450XW34-F1
#
_cell.length_a   1.000
_cell.length_b   1.000
_cell.length_c   1.000
_cell.angle_alpha   90.00
_cell.angle_beta   90.00
_cell.angle_gamma   90.00
#
_symmetry.space_group_name_H-M   'P 1'
#
loop_
_entity.id
_entity.type
_entity.pdbx_description
1 polymer ?
#
loop_
_entity_poly.entity_id
_entity_poly.type
_entity_poly.pdbx_seq_one_letter_code
_entity_poly.pdbx_strand_id
1 'polypeptide(L)' 'MGTAKIAIRIEDGLLERVDRLVSSRVYPGRSRAIQDAIADRLQQMDRGGLARECAKL' A
#
# COMPACT_ATOMS: atom_id res chain seq x y z
N MET A 1 9.15 9.16 12.43
CA MET A 1 7.67 9.15 12.62
C MET A 1 7.28 7.83 13.25
N GLY A 2 6.30 7.82 14.14
CA GLY A 2 5.84 6.58 14.80
C GLY A 2 5.01 5.71 13.87
N THR A 3 4.95 4.41 14.16
CA THR A 3 4.10 3.44 13.45
C THR A 3 2.92 3.04 14.33
N ALA A 4 1.70 3.16 13.82
CA ALA A 4 0.51 2.61 14.47
C ALA A 4 0.29 1.15 14.06
N LYS A 5 -0.21 0.31 14.97
CA LYS A 5 -0.55 -1.09 14.69
C LYS A 5 -2.07 -1.23 14.59
N ILE A 6 -2.53 -1.79 13.48
CA ILE A 6 -3.95 -2.05 13.24
C ILE A 6 -4.16 -3.51 12.91
N ALA A 7 -5.30 -4.07 13.32
CA ALA A 7 -5.77 -5.36 12.84
C ALA A 7 -6.71 -5.12 11.66
N ILE A 8 -6.45 -5.79 10.54
CA ILE A 8 -7.29 -5.72 9.34
C ILE A 8 -7.63 -7.13 8.88
N ARG A 9 -8.80 -7.30 8.27
CA ARG A 9 -9.13 -8.50 7.50
C ARG A 9 -8.71 -8.26 6.06
N ILE A 10 -8.04 -9.25 5.47
CA ILE A 10 -7.63 -9.26 4.06
C ILE A 10 -7.93 -10.62 3.47
N GLU A 11 -8.14 -10.69 2.16
CA GLU A 11 -8.34 -11.95 1.47
C GLU A 11 -7.08 -12.84 1.57
N ASP A 12 -7.27 -14.13 1.81
CA ASP A 12 -6.16 -15.08 1.99
C ASP A 12 -5.22 -15.10 0.78
N GLY A 13 -5.78 -15.10 -0.44
CA GLY A 13 -4.99 -15.07 -1.66
C GLY A 13 -4.16 -13.79 -1.83
N LEU A 14 -4.57 -12.67 -1.22
CA LEU A 14 -3.77 -11.45 -1.19
C LEU A 14 -2.64 -11.56 -0.16
N LEU A 15 -2.92 -12.12 1.02
CA LEU A 15 -1.90 -12.39 2.03
C LEU A 15 -0.82 -13.32 1.48
N GLU A 16 -1.19 -14.39 0.76
CA GLU A 16 -0.25 -15.30 0.12
C GLU A 16 0.65 -14.59 -0.90
N ARG A 17 0.12 -13.63 -1.67
CA ARG A 17 0.93 -12.82 -2.60
C ARG A 17 1.97 -12.00 -1.85
N VAL A 18 1.58 -11.36 -0.74
CA VAL A 18 2.49 -10.62 0.12
C VAL A 18 3.58 -11.55 0.68
N ASP A 19 3.19 -12.74 1.13
CA ASP A 19 4.12 -13.74 1.67
C ASP A 19 5.12 -14.25 0.64
N ARG A 20 4.71 -14.43 -0.61
CA ARG A 20 5.62 -14.75 -1.70
C ARG A 20 6.65 -13.65 -1.93
N LEU A 21 6.26 -12.39 -1.83
CA LEU A 21 7.19 -11.26 -1.98
C LEU A 21 8.19 -11.15 -0.81
N VAL A 22 7.74 -11.47 0.41
CA VAL A 22 8.63 -11.49 1.58
C VAL A 22 9.58 -12.68 1.52
N SER A 23 9.09 -13.88 1.20
CA SER A 23 9.92 -15.09 1.10
C SER A 23 10.95 -15.02 -0.03
N SER A 24 10.61 -14.35 -1.14
CA SER A 24 11.55 -14.03 -2.23
C SER A 24 12.49 -12.86 -1.92
N ARG A 25 12.46 -12.31 -0.70
CA ARG A 25 13.28 -11.19 -0.23
C ARG A 25 13.12 -9.88 -1.02
N VAL A 26 12.02 -9.75 -1.77
CA VAL A 26 11.65 -8.48 -2.42
C VAL A 26 11.29 -7.42 -1.36
N TYR A 27 10.64 -7.86 -0.28
CA TYR A 27 10.37 -7.02 0.89
C TYR A 27 10.96 -7.61 2.16
N PRO A 28 11.40 -6.76 3.10
CA PRO A 28 11.94 -7.21 4.39
C PRO A 28 10.87 -7.78 5.33
N GLY A 29 9.58 -7.61 5.02
CA GLY A 29 8.47 -8.15 5.81
C GLY A 29 7.10 -7.68 5.35
N ARG A 30 6.04 -8.33 5.86
CA ARG A 30 4.64 -8.04 5.49
C ARG A 30 4.26 -6.59 5.74
N SER A 31 4.63 -6.04 6.90
CA SER A 31 4.29 -4.65 7.26
C SER A 31 4.88 -3.64 6.28
N ARG A 32 6.15 -3.83 5.84
CA ARG A 32 6.77 -2.95 4.84
C ARG A 32 6.06 -3.08 3.50
N ALA A 33 5.83 -4.31 3.02
CA ALA A 33 5.17 -4.56 1.75
C ALA A 33 3.77 -3.91 1.69
N ILE A 34 2.98 -4.06 2.75
CA ILE A 34 1.63 -3.50 2.84
C ILE A 34 1.69 -1.96 2.97
N GLN A 35 2.61 -1.43 3.78
CA GLN A 35 2.75 0.01 3.96
C GLN A 35 3.11 0.71 2.65
N ASP A 36 4.08 0.18 1.90
CA ASP A 36 4.52 0.75 0.63
C ASP A 36 3.39 0.66 -0.41
N ALA A 37 2.67 -0.48 -0.49
CA ALA A 37 1.53 -0.62 -1.39
C ALA A 37 0.37 0.36 -1.10
N ILE A 38 0.09 0.62 0.19
CA ILE A 38 -0.92 1.62 0.59
C ILE A 38 -0.44 3.03 0.21
N ALA A 39 0.81 3.37 0.53
CA ALA A 39 1.38 4.68 0.21
C ALA A 39 1.35 4.96 -1.30
N ASP A 40 1.77 3.98 -2.11
CA ASP A 40 1.76 4.08 -3.57
C ASP A 40 0.35 4.29 -4.12
N ARG A 41 -0.65 3.56 -3.58
CA ARG A 41 -2.04 3.72 -4.00
C ARG A 41 -2.61 5.08 -3.62
N LEU A 42 -2.36 5.55 -2.40
CA LEU A 42 -2.80 6.89 -1.99
C LEU A 42 -2.15 7.98 -2.85
N GLN A 43 -0.84 7.90 -3.09
CA GLN A 43 -0.13 8.84 -3.95
C GLN A 43 -0.68 8.84 -5.40
N GLN A 44 -1.06 7.68 -5.94
CA GLN A 44 -1.68 7.59 -7.25
C GLN A 44 -3.08 8.24 -7.27
N MET A 45 -3.87 8.06 -6.22
CA MET A 45 -5.19 8.69 -6.07
C MET A 45 -5.08 10.21 -5.95
N ASP A 46 -4.13 10.70 -5.17
CA ASP A 46 -3.89 12.14 -4.97
C ASP A 46 -3.50 12.82 -6.28
N ARG A 47 -2.66 12.17 -7.10
CA ARG A 47 -2.30 12.67 -8.44
C ARG A 47 -3.52 12.79 -9.37
N GLY A 48 -4.45 11.85 -9.29
CA GLY A 48 -5.71 11.92 -10.03
C GLY A 48 -6.67 13.00 -9.51
N GLY A 49 -6.65 13.24 -8.19
CA GLY A 49 -7.40 14.32 -7.54
C GLY A 49 -6.91 15.70 -7.98
N LEU A 50 -5.59 15.94 -7.97
CA LEU A 50 -4.99 17.20 -8.41
C LEU A 50 -5.31 17.53 -9.86
N ALA A 51 -5.22 16.54 -10.78
CA ALA A 51 -5.57 16.76 -12.19
C ALA A 51 -7.04 17.15 -12.37
N ARG A 52 -7.95 16.56 -11.59
CA ARG A 52 -9.37 16.94 -11.58
C ARG A 52 -9.62 18.30 -10.94
N GLU A 53 -8.85 18.66 -9.91
CA GLU A 53 -8.96 19.95 -9.23
C GLU A 53 -8.45 21.10 -10.11
N CYS A 54 -7.34 20.90 -10.83
CA CYS A 54 -6.81 21.86 -11.80
C CYS A 54 -7.73 22.08 -13.01
N ALA A 55 -8.53 21.08 -13.40
CA ALA A 55 -9.52 21.24 -14.46
C ALA A 55 -10.77 22.06 -14.03
N LYS A 56 -10.89 22.40 -12.74
CA LYS A 56 -11.96 23.28 -12.22
C LYS A 56 -11.55 24.77 -12.20
N LEU A 57 -10.28 25.07 -12.49
CA LEU A 57 -9.74 26.44 -12.62
C LEU A 57 -9.82 26.88 -14.09
#